data_AF-G5QSY2-F1
#
_entry.id   AF-G5QSY2-F1
#
_cell.length_a   1.000
_cell.length_b   1.000
_cell.length_c   1.000
_cell.angle_alpha   90.00
_cell.angle_beta   90.00
_cell.angle_gamma   90.00
#
_symmetry.space_group_name_H-M   'P 1'
#
loop_
_entity.id
_entity.type
_entity.pdbx_description
1 polymer ?
#
loop_
_entity_poly.entity_id
_entity_poly.type
_entity_poly.pdbx_seq_one_letter_code
_entity_poly.pdbx_strand_id
1 'polypeptide(L)'
;MNNVQLSVLCLVITLGIYFANKRLYRRFRKLPLMPLVLTPALLVLMLVFGHISWQNYIGESHWLLWLLGPATIAFAVPVYDNLAIIKRHWMSLTAGVVTATVVAVTSSVWLARLFTLSDEIQRSLAVRSVTTPFALAAAEHLGGQPDLVALFVVVTGVFGMAVGDAL
;
A
#
# COMPACT_ATOMS: atom_id res chain seq x y z
N MET A 1 29.59 12.97 0.99
CA MET A 1 28.34 13.21 1.72
C MET A 1 28.16 12.06 2.68
N ASN A 2 27.95 12.31 3.97
CA ASN A 2 27.68 11.23 4.93
C ASN A 2 26.36 10.54 4.53
N ASN A 3 26.28 9.22 4.68
CA ASN A 3 25.09 8.43 4.31
C ASN A 3 23.81 9.04 4.91
N VAL A 4 23.86 9.52 6.16
CA VAL A 4 22.75 10.22 6.84
C VAL A 4 22.29 11.48 6.11
N GLN A 5 23.20 12.31 5.61
CA GLN A 5 22.84 13.54 4.88
C GLN A 5 22.10 13.21 3.58
N LEU A 6 22.50 12.14 2.91
CA LEU A 6 21.87 11.68 1.67
C LEU A 6 20.46 11.12 1.95
N SER A 7 20.31 10.35 3.03
CA SER A 7 19.02 9.80 3.47
C SER A 7 18.03 10.90 3.87
N VAL A 8 18.46 11.91 4.63
CA VAL A 8 17.59 13.04 5.01
C VAL A 8 17.18 13.84 3.78
N LEU A 9 18.10 14.08 2.84
CA LEU A 9 17.80 14.76 1.59
C LEU A 9 16.76 13.97 0.77
N CYS A 10 16.87 12.65 0.70
CA CYS A 10 15.88 11.79 0.06
C CYS A 10 14.50 11.92 0.73
N LEU A 11 14.42 11.93 2.06
CA LEU A 11 13.17 12.11 2.78
C LEU A 11 12.52 13.47 2.47
N VAL A 12 13.30 14.55 2.52
CA VAL A 12 12.80 15.90 2.18
C VAL A 12 12.30 15.96 0.75
N ILE A 13 13.01 15.31 -0.18
CA ILE A 13 12.58 15.22 -1.59
C ILE A 13 11.31 14.39 -1.73
N THR A 14 11.17 13.26 -1.04
CA THR A 14 9.94 12.46 -0.99
C THR A 14 8.75 13.29 -0.53
N LEU A 15 8.89 14.05 0.56
CA LEU A 15 7.85 14.94 1.05
C LEU A 15 7.55 16.08 0.05
N GLY A 16 8.58 16.66 -0.55
CA GLY A 16 8.47 17.73 -1.55
C GLY A 16 7.71 17.28 -2.79
N ILE A 17 8.10 16.14 -3.39
CA ILE A 17 7.43 15.54 -4.55
C ILE A 17 6.00 15.17 -4.18
N TYR A 18 5.77 14.54 -3.03
CA TYR A 18 4.43 14.18 -2.57
C TYR A 18 3.52 15.42 -2.47
N PHE A 19 3.98 16.49 -1.83
CA PHE A 19 3.16 17.68 -1.62
C PHE A 19 2.92 18.46 -2.93
N ALA A 20 3.95 18.57 -3.77
CA ALA A 20 3.82 19.16 -5.10
C ALA A 20 2.81 18.38 -5.95
N ASN A 21 2.93 17.05 -5.98
CA ASN A 21 2.02 16.17 -6.69
C ASN A 21 0.60 16.23 -6.11
N LYS A 22 0.44 16.26 -4.78
CA LYS A 22 -0.86 16.44 -4.12
C LYS A 22 -1.54 17.75 -4.52
N ARG A 23 -0.78 18.84 -4.62
CA ARG A 23 -1.29 20.15 -5.10
C ARG A 23 -1.70 20.08 -6.57
N LEU A 24 -0.92 19.38 -7.38
CA LEU A 24 -1.20 19.17 -8.81
C LEU A 24 -2.43 18.30 -9.03
N TYR A 25 -2.54 17.18 -8.30
CA TYR A 25 -3.69 16.28 -8.31
C TYR A 25 -4.98 17.00 -7.94
N ARG A 26 -4.95 17.88 -6.93
CA ARG A 26 -6.12 18.70 -6.55
C ARG A 26 -6.63 19.58 -7.70
N ARG A 27 -5.75 20.02 -8.60
CA ARG A 27 -6.10 20.89 -9.73
C ARG A 27 -6.59 20.13 -10.96
N PHE A 28 -5.98 18.99 -11.29
CA PHE A 28 -6.30 18.24 -12.51
C PHE A 28 -7.22 17.02 -12.29
N ARG A 29 -7.25 16.45 -11.06
CA ARG A 29 -8.07 15.29 -10.64
C ARG A 29 -8.09 14.13 -11.65
N LYS A 30 -6.93 13.82 -12.25
CA LYS A 30 -6.76 12.68 -13.16
C LYS A 30 -6.14 11.51 -12.41
N LEU A 31 -6.62 10.29 -12.67
CA LEU A 31 -6.10 9.05 -12.09
C LEU A 31 -4.57 8.89 -12.12
N PRO A 32 -3.85 9.13 -13.24
CA PRO A 32 -2.39 8.97 -13.24
C PRO A 32 -1.67 9.97 -12.35
N LEU A 33 -2.27 11.12 -12.04
CA LEU A 33 -1.70 12.13 -11.14
C LEU A 33 -1.94 11.81 -9.66
N MET A 34 -2.55 10.68 -9.33
CA MET A 34 -2.76 10.29 -7.94
C MET A 34 -1.42 10.22 -7.21
N PRO A 35 -1.30 10.86 -6.03
CA PRO A 35 -0.06 10.85 -5.25
C PRO A 35 0.46 9.44 -4.95
N LEU A 36 -0.43 8.46 -4.88
CA LEU A 36 -0.10 7.06 -4.64
C LEU A 36 0.62 6.38 -5.83
N VAL A 37 0.47 6.91 -7.04
CA VAL A 37 1.07 6.34 -8.27
C VAL A 37 2.24 7.19 -8.74
N LEU A 38 2.01 8.48 -8.95
CA LEU A 38 3.01 9.36 -9.57
C LEU A 38 4.16 9.70 -8.60
N THR A 39 3.91 9.76 -7.29
CA THR A 39 5.00 10.05 -6.32
C THR A 39 6.01 8.90 -6.25
N PRO A 40 5.61 7.63 -6.04
CA PRO A 40 6.56 6.52 -6.08
C PRO A 40 7.24 6.38 -7.44
N ALA A 41 6.52 6.59 -8.56
CA ALA A 41 7.11 6.53 -9.90
C ALA A 41 8.23 7.57 -10.09
N LEU A 42 8.00 8.82 -9.68
CA LEU A 42 9.02 9.88 -9.74
C LEU A 42 10.20 9.59 -8.82
N LEU A 43 9.96 9.01 -7.65
CA LEU A 43 11.03 8.63 -6.72
C LEU A 43 11.88 7.50 -7.27
N VAL A 44 11.27 6.44 -7.80
CA VAL A 44 12.01 5.35 -8.46
C VAL A 44 12.86 5.88 -9.61
N LEU A 45 12.28 6.76 -10.44
CA LEU A 45 13.00 7.41 -11.53
C LEU A 45 14.23 8.18 -11.02
N MET A 46 14.05 8.99 -9.97
CA MET A 46 15.12 9.74 -9.34
C MET A 46 16.21 8.84 -8.74
N LEU A 47 15.84 7.76 -8.04
CA LEU A 47 16.80 6.84 -7.42
C LEU A 47 17.64 6.12 -8.48
N VAL A 48 17.02 5.71 -9.58
CA VAL A 48 17.70 5.04 -10.70
C VAL A 48 18.67 5.99 -11.41
N PHE A 49 18.24 7.21 -11.75
CA PHE A 49 19.12 8.20 -12.39
C PHE A 49 20.19 8.76 -11.45
N GLY A 50 19.90 8.84 -10.15
CA GLY A 50 20.84 9.29 -9.13
C GLY A 50 21.81 8.21 -8.66
N HIS A 51 21.68 6.95 -9.13
CA HIS A 51 22.44 5.80 -8.65
C HIS A 51 22.44 5.66 -7.12
N ILE A 52 21.32 6.00 -6.48
CA ILE A 52 21.18 5.95 -5.02
C ILE A 52 20.77 4.53 -4.61
N SER A 53 21.53 3.92 -3.71
CA SER A 53 21.19 2.59 -3.20
C SER A 53 19.92 2.62 -2.36
N TRP A 54 19.14 1.53 -2.40
CA TRP A 54 17.93 1.36 -1.59
C TRP A 54 18.19 1.56 -0.08
N GLN A 55 19.34 1.06 0.39
CA GLN A 55 19.75 1.19 1.80
C GLN A 55 19.92 2.65 2.23
N ASN A 56 20.46 3.50 1.36
CA ASN A 56 20.60 4.92 1.63
C ASN A 56 19.24 5.65 1.58
N TYR A 57 18.31 5.19 0.74
CA TYR A 57 16.97 5.76 0.72
C TYR A 57 16.15 5.40 1.97
N ILE A 58 16.15 4.13 2.37
CA ILE A 58 15.31 3.63 3.45
C ILE A 58 15.80 4.06 4.84
N GLY A 59 17.09 4.38 4.99
CA GLY A 59 17.71 4.70 6.30
C GLY A 59 16.92 5.70 7.14
N GLU A 60 16.67 6.90 6.60
CA GLU A 60 15.88 7.93 7.31
C GLU A 60 14.40 7.90 6.92
N SER A 61 14.06 7.35 5.75
CA SER A 61 12.67 7.20 5.31
C SER A 61 11.89 6.15 6.13
N HIS A 62 12.57 5.35 6.96
CA HIS A 62 11.96 4.37 7.85
C HIS A 62 10.91 4.97 8.79
N TRP A 63 11.02 6.25 9.17
CA TRP A 63 9.97 6.91 9.95
C TRP A 63 8.61 6.96 9.25
N LEU A 64 8.57 6.97 7.92
CA LEU A 64 7.33 6.86 7.17
C LEU A 64 6.69 5.48 7.32
N LEU A 65 7.49 4.42 7.40
CA LEU A 65 7.00 3.06 7.70
C LEU A 65 6.55 2.95 9.15
N TRP A 66 7.29 3.55 10.09
CA TRP A 66 6.90 3.57 11.51
C TRP A 66 5.54 4.22 11.74
N LEU A 67 5.19 5.26 10.97
CA LEU A 67 3.87 5.91 11.00
C LEU A 67 2.69 4.97 10.63
N LEU A 68 2.95 3.81 10.02
CA LEU A 68 1.92 2.79 9.79
C LEU A 68 1.37 2.25 11.11
N GLY A 69 2.17 2.16 12.18
CA GLY A 69 1.74 1.71 13.50
C GLY A 69 0.65 2.61 14.10
N PRO A 70 0.93 3.92 14.32
CA PRO A 70 -0.08 4.89 14.75
C PRO A 70 -1.29 4.95 13.81
N ALA A 71 -1.09 4.84 12.49
CA ALA A 71 -2.20 4.80 11.54
C ALA A 71 -3.11 3.58 11.75
N THR A 72 -2.52 2.41 12.06
CA THR A 72 -3.26 1.17 12.38
C THR A 72 -4.15 1.36 13.60
N ILE A 73 -3.63 2.00 14.65
CA ILE A 73 -4.38 2.32 15.86
C ILE A 73 -5.48 3.33 15.55
N ALA A 74 -5.19 4.36 14.75
CA ALA A 74 -6.18 5.35 14.34
C ALA A 74 -7.34 4.75 13.54
N PHE A 75 -7.10 3.68 12.76
CA PHE A 75 -8.18 2.95 12.07
C PHE A 75 -9.14 2.22 13.02
N ALA A 76 -8.75 1.95 14.26
CA ALA A 76 -9.66 1.35 15.25
C ALA A 76 -10.73 2.34 15.75
N VAL A 77 -10.45 3.65 15.73
CA VAL A 77 -11.38 4.71 16.17
C VAL A 77 -12.70 4.68 15.41
N PRO A 78 -12.76 4.76 14.06
CA PRO A 78 -14.03 4.73 13.34
C PRO A 78 -14.79 3.40 13.52
N VAL A 79 -14.08 2.29 13.74
CA VAL A 79 -14.72 1.00 14.04
C VAL A 79 -15.40 1.04 15.41
N TYR A 80 -14.73 1.62 16.41
CA TYR A 80 -15.27 1.83 17.75
C TYR A 80 -16.51 2.74 17.74
N ASP A 81 -16.43 3.88 17.05
CA ASP A 81 -17.52 4.86 16.97
C ASP A 81 -18.77 4.28 16.28
N ASN A 82 -18.58 3.33 15.34
CA ASN A 82 -19.67 2.71 14.59
C ASN A 82 -20.04 1.31 15.09
N LEU A 83 -19.64 0.92 16.32
CA LEU A 83 -19.93 -0.40 16.89
C LEU A 83 -21.43 -0.74 16.92
N ALA A 84 -22.30 0.25 17.17
CA ALA A 84 -23.75 0.02 17.17
C ALA A 84 -24.28 -0.43 15.80
N ILE A 85 -23.79 0.19 14.73
CA ILE A 85 -24.15 -0.15 13.34
C ILE A 85 -23.60 -1.52 12.98
N ILE A 86 -22.34 -1.79 13.35
CA ILE A 86 -21.70 -3.09 13.11
C ILE A 86 -22.48 -4.19 13.82
N LYS A 87 -22.85 -4.00 15.10
CA LYS A 87 -23.66 -4.97 15.85
C LYS A 87 -25.04 -5.17 15.24
N ARG A 88 -25.66 -4.13 14.68
CA ARG A 88 -26.96 -4.26 14.00
C ARG A 88 -26.87 -5.09 12.71
N HIS A 89 -25.77 -4.98 11.97
CA HIS A 89 -25.59 -5.63 10.66
C HIS A 89 -24.50 -6.70 10.65
N TRP A 90 -24.16 -7.26 11.82
CA TRP A 90 -23.01 -8.14 11.98
C TRP A 90 -23.06 -9.37 11.07
N MET A 91 -24.23 -9.98 10.87
CA MET A 91 -24.39 -11.14 9.99
C MET A 91 -24.04 -10.81 8.54
N SER A 92 -24.57 -9.69 8.03
CA SER A 92 -24.34 -9.26 6.65
C SER A 92 -22.88 -8.85 6.43
N LEU A 93 -22.29 -8.12 7.39
CA LEU A 93 -20.89 -7.72 7.34
C LEU A 93 -19.96 -8.93 7.40
N THR A 94 -20.16 -9.84 8.35
CA THR A 94 -19.31 -11.03 8.49
C THR A 94 -19.42 -11.94 7.27
N ALA A 95 -20.63 -12.21 6.78
CA ALA A 95 -20.81 -13.01 5.58
C ALA A 95 -20.13 -12.36 4.37
N GLY A 96 -20.33 -11.05 4.16
CA GLY A 96 -19.70 -10.31 3.08
C GLY A 96 -18.17 -10.32 3.16
N VAL A 97 -17.60 -10.07 4.33
CA VAL A 97 -16.13 -10.07 4.55
C VAL A 97 -15.55 -11.45 4.34
N VAL A 98 -16.18 -12.51 4.87
CA VAL A 98 -15.70 -13.88 4.71
C VAL A 98 -15.74 -14.29 3.25
N THR A 99 -16.86 -14.07 2.55
CA THR A 99 -16.98 -14.41 1.14
C THR A 99 -16.00 -13.61 0.29
N ALA A 100 -15.90 -12.29 0.49
CA ALA A 100 -14.95 -11.45 -0.24
C ALA A 100 -13.50 -11.87 -0.01
N THR A 101 -13.13 -12.19 1.24
CA THR A 101 -11.78 -12.63 1.58
C THR A 101 -11.45 -13.97 0.94
N VAL A 102 -12.34 -14.97 1.06
CA VAL A 102 -12.15 -16.28 0.45
C VAL A 102 -12.00 -16.15 -1.06
N VAL A 103 -12.91 -15.44 -1.72
CA VAL A 103 -12.85 -15.23 -3.18
C VAL A 103 -11.58 -14.48 -3.58
N ALA A 104 -11.22 -13.40 -2.89
CA ALA A 104 -10.03 -12.61 -3.20
C ALA A 104 -8.73 -13.40 -3.03
N VAL A 105 -8.56 -14.11 -1.92
CA VAL A 105 -7.36 -14.91 -1.63
C VAL A 105 -7.26 -16.08 -2.60
N THR A 106 -8.33 -16.87 -2.73
CA THR A 106 -8.34 -18.06 -3.59
C THR A 106 -8.10 -17.70 -5.04
N SER A 107 -8.80 -16.71 -5.59
CA SER A 107 -8.58 -16.27 -6.97
C SER A 107 -7.15 -15.82 -7.20
N SER A 108 -6.58 -15.02 -6.29
CA SER A 108 -5.23 -14.48 -6.45
C SER A 108 -4.15 -15.55 -6.37
N VAL A 109 -4.23 -16.44 -5.38
CA VAL A 109 -3.26 -17.52 -5.20
C VAL A 109 -3.39 -18.56 -6.31
N TRP A 110 -4.62 -18.90 -6.72
CA TRP A 110 -4.85 -19.84 -7.81
C TRP A 110 -4.29 -19.31 -9.14
N LEU A 111 -4.50 -18.03 -9.44
CA LEU A 111 -3.93 -17.40 -10.62
C LEU A 111 -2.41 -17.33 -10.55
N ALA A 112 -1.84 -17.02 -9.38
CA ALA A 112 -0.38 -17.00 -9.19
C ALA A 112 0.26 -18.38 -9.42
N ARG A 113 -0.42 -19.46 -8.98
CA ARG A 113 0.00 -20.84 -9.25
C ARG A 113 -0.11 -21.20 -10.72
N LEU A 114 -1.17 -20.74 -11.40
CA LEU A 114 -1.36 -20.95 -12.83
C LEU A 114 -0.21 -20.34 -13.64
N PHE A 115 0.30 -19.18 -13.22
CA PHE A 115 1.47 -18.53 -13.81
C PHE A 115 2.81 -19.04 -13.25
N THR A 116 2.81 -20.10 -12.43
CA THR A 116 4.02 -20.70 -11.85
C THR A 116 4.92 -19.70 -11.10
N LEU A 117 4.32 -18.71 -10.43
CA LEU A 117 5.05 -17.71 -9.67
C LEU A 117 5.66 -18.32 -8.39
N SER A 118 6.76 -17.74 -7.91
CA SER A 118 7.43 -18.20 -6.69
C SER A 118 6.51 -18.16 -5.46
N ASP A 119 6.78 -19.03 -4.48
CA ASP A 119 5.99 -19.10 -3.24
C ASP A 119 5.98 -17.75 -2.48
N GLU A 120 7.07 -16.99 -2.55
CA GLU A 120 7.17 -15.65 -1.99
C GLU A 120 6.16 -14.69 -2.63
N ILE A 121 6.07 -14.67 -3.96
CA ILE A 121 5.10 -13.84 -4.69
C ILE A 121 3.67 -14.31 -4.40
N GLN A 122 3.42 -15.62 -4.34
CA GLN A 122 2.11 -16.17 -4.00
C GLN A 122 1.65 -15.71 -2.60
N ARG A 123 2.53 -15.75 -1.61
CA ARG A 123 2.26 -15.30 -0.23
C ARG A 123 2.01 -13.79 -0.17
N SER A 124 2.80 -13.00 -0.89
CA SER A 124 2.59 -11.55 -0.99
C SER A 124 1.26 -11.20 -1.67
N LEU A 125 0.85 -11.94 -2.70
CA LEU A 125 -0.44 -11.73 -3.37
C LEU A 125 -1.64 -12.06 -2.49
N ALA A 126 -1.50 -12.98 -1.53
CA ALA A 126 -2.60 -13.39 -0.66
C ALA A 126 -3.16 -12.25 0.18
N VAL A 127 -2.34 -11.27 0.56
CA VAL A 127 -2.74 -10.13 1.41
C VAL A 127 -3.04 -8.84 0.63
N ARG A 128 -3.02 -8.89 -0.72
CA ARG A 128 -3.15 -7.70 -1.59
C ARG A 128 -4.45 -6.91 -1.45
N SER A 129 -5.49 -7.52 -0.91
CA SER A 129 -6.85 -6.95 -0.80
C SER A 129 -7.13 -6.34 0.58
N VAL A 130 -6.13 -6.33 1.47
CA VAL A 130 -6.22 -5.73 2.79
C VAL A 130 -5.63 -4.32 2.74
N THR A 131 -6.11 -3.41 3.59
CA THR A 131 -5.54 -2.05 3.70
C THR A 131 -4.06 -2.12 4.08
N THR A 132 -3.23 -1.28 3.44
CA THR A 132 -1.76 -1.28 3.50
C THR A 132 -1.13 -1.58 4.87
N PRO A 133 -1.47 -0.91 5.98
CA PRO A 133 -0.83 -1.22 7.27
C PRO A 133 -1.10 -2.65 7.76
N PHE A 134 -2.33 -3.14 7.60
CA PHE A 134 -2.69 -4.50 7.98
C PHE A 134 -2.09 -5.54 7.02
N ALA A 135 -2.03 -5.23 5.72
CA ALA A 135 -1.42 -6.10 4.72
C ALA A 135 0.07 -6.31 4.99
N LEU A 136 0.81 -5.25 5.29
CA LEU A 136 2.24 -5.30 5.60
C LEU A 136 2.50 -6.08 6.90
N ALA A 137 1.70 -5.84 7.95
CA ALA A 137 1.80 -6.61 9.19
C ALA A 137 1.49 -8.11 8.98
N ALA A 138 0.49 -8.44 8.16
CA ALA A 138 0.15 -9.83 7.85
C ALA A 138 1.22 -10.52 6.98
N ALA A 139 1.89 -9.78 6.10
CA ALA A 139 2.93 -10.29 5.21
C ALA A 139 4.08 -10.96 5.97
N GLU A 140 4.56 -10.30 7.03
CA GLU A 140 5.65 -10.82 7.88
C GLU A 140 5.29 -12.18 8.50
N HIS A 141 4.03 -12.33 8.94
CA HIS A 141 3.53 -13.57 9.55
C HIS A 141 3.29 -14.68 8.52
N LEU A 142 2.92 -14.32 7.30
CA LEU A 142 2.65 -15.25 6.20
C LEU A 142 3.90 -15.60 5.39
N GLY A 143 5.05 -14.98 5.69
CA GLY A 143 6.30 -15.15 4.96
C GLY A 143 6.25 -14.59 3.53
N GLY A 144 5.49 -13.52 3.32
CA GLY A 144 5.50 -12.73 2.09
C GLY A 144 6.43 -11.52 2.23
N GLN A 145 7.00 -11.07 1.12
CA GLN A 145 7.87 -9.89 1.10
C GLN A 145 7.05 -8.59 1.24
N PRO A 146 7.29 -7.75 2.26
CA PRO A 146 6.53 -6.51 2.49
C PRO A 146 6.57 -5.52 1.30
N ASP A 147 7.72 -5.42 0.62
CA ASP A 147 7.87 -4.55 -0.55
C ASP A 147 6.93 -4.93 -1.70
N LEU A 148 6.81 -6.25 -1.97
CA LEU A 148 5.88 -6.77 -2.97
C LEU A 148 4.42 -6.58 -2.55
N VAL A 149 4.13 -6.75 -1.26
CA VAL A 149 2.78 -6.53 -0.72
C VAL A 149 2.36 -5.07 -0.88
N ALA A 150 3.23 -4.11 -0.55
CA ALA A 150 2.97 -2.69 -0.76
C ALA A 150 2.64 -2.40 -2.23
N LEU A 151 3.44 -2.95 -3.16
CA LEU A 151 3.22 -2.82 -4.59
C LEU A 151 1.85 -3.37 -5.00
N PHE A 152 1.54 -4.61 -4.62
CA PHE A 152 0.28 -5.25 -5.00
C PHE A 152 -0.94 -4.52 -4.43
N VAL A 153 -0.90 -4.10 -3.16
CA VAL A 153 -1.99 -3.33 -2.53
C VAL A 153 -2.23 -2.01 -3.25
N VAL A 154 -1.16 -1.31 -3.66
CA VAL A 154 -1.29 -0.06 -4.41
C VAL A 154 -1.88 -0.30 -5.79
N VAL A 155 -1.36 -1.29 -6.53
CA VAL A 155 -1.85 -1.62 -7.88
C VAL A 155 -3.33 -2.01 -7.85
N THR A 156 -3.72 -2.86 -6.91
CA THR A 156 -5.12 -3.32 -6.78
C THR A 156 -6.05 -2.21 -6.34
N GLY A 157 -5.62 -1.36 -5.40
CA GLY A 157 -6.39 -0.21 -4.94
C GLY A 157 -6.62 0.83 -6.04
N VAL A 158 -5.58 1.15 -6.81
CA VAL A 158 -5.67 2.10 -7.94
C VAL A 158 -6.54 1.52 -9.05
N PHE A 159 -6.37 0.23 -9.38
CA PHE A 159 -7.21 -0.42 -10.38
C PHE A 159 -8.68 -0.47 -9.94
N GLY A 160 -8.94 -0.84 -8.69
CA GLY A 160 -10.30 -0.86 -8.13
C GLY A 160 -10.97 0.51 -8.17
N MET A 161 -10.22 1.58 -7.84
CA MET A 161 -10.73 2.95 -7.98
C MET A 161 -10.99 3.32 -9.44
N ALA A 162 -10.08 2.96 -10.37
CA ALA A 162 -10.23 3.26 -11.79
C ALA A 162 -11.49 2.63 -12.39
N VAL A 163 -11.70 1.34 -12.10
CA VAL A 163 -12.84 0.58 -12.59
C VAL A 163 -14.13 1.00 -11.88
N GLY A 164 -14.07 1.27 -10.58
CA GLY A 164 -15.21 1.70 -9.79
C GLY A 164 -15.72 3.10 -10.17
N ASP A 165 -14.85 4.02 -10.59
CA ASP A 165 -15.26 5.35 -11.10
C ASP A 165 -15.85 5.29 -12.52
N ALA A 166 -15.59 4.20 -13.25
CA ALA A 166 -16.08 4.00 -14.62
C ALA A 166 -17.43 3.25 -14.70
N LEU A 167 -17.87 2.62 -13.61
CA LEU A 167 -19.13 1.87 -13.48
C LEU A 167 -20.21 2.70 -12.77
#